data_AF-A0AAU4R2D8-F1
#
_entry.id   AF-A0AAU4R2D8-F1
#
_cell.length_a   1.000
_cell.length_b   1.000
_cell.length_c   1.000
_cell.angle_alpha   90.00
_cell.angle_beta   90.00
_cell.angle_gamma   90.00
#
_symmetry.space_group_name_H-M   'P 1'
#
loop_
_entity.id
_entity.type
_entity.pdbx_description
1 polymer ?
#
loop_
_entity_poly.entity_id
_entity_poly.type
_entity_poly.pdbx_seq_one_letter_code
_entity_poly.pdbx_strand_id
1 'polypeptide(L)'
;MRRRRTAWWRRAGVRRDAGVRRVARTRRDHSSARARVTVVGALLLCTTAALPGGAALAAGTPSPYAFAPDARSVAGATGTADAARLTPGATYKSSLPSDGKLYYRLDLDATSDTYVSATAIPAVGSTVSANDGIRVSMQDADGGSCSFDSERFGTVHSPRPLAAWAAREISANRPRCETAGTYYVVVERVGTASSAPDPWDLELFTASEPSLEQSGATSAPEAWDSASPAPLTGEGVRREGGSGFASAASVGEGVWSADIEPGRTFFYKVPLTWGRQLYATAELGSSAGGGTAVGALNLSLYNPARGLVDDTNTNYDGSQKAAEIDPLPPVAYENRYAVPKRLNGMRFAGSYYLVVHLAAEVAEKYGDEPLPLTLRVRVGGSAESGPGYAGESEPPGLFQVGAGDPEAAAESGAAGDGDAAMAVLAVSGIGAGTVVLGVLGVWMVVARRRVGAL
;
A
#
# COMPACT_ATOMS: atom_id res chain seq x y z
N MET A 1 -3.58 6.91 63.95
CA MET A 1 -4.00 5.69 64.70
C MET A 1 -3.27 4.50 64.09
N ARG A 2 -2.32 3.84 64.77
CA ARG A 2 -2.45 2.64 65.63
C ARG A 2 -3.01 1.36 64.95
N ARG A 3 -2.09 0.40 64.67
CA ARG A 3 -2.23 -1.09 64.80
C ARG A 3 -3.16 -1.83 63.80
N ARG A 4 -2.98 -3.11 63.43
CA ARG A 4 -1.88 -4.12 63.61
C ARG A 4 -2.07 -5.34 62.66
N ARG A 5 -0.94 -5.86 62.12
CA ARG A 5 -0.52 -7.28 61.93
C ARG A 5 -1.55 -8.45 61.90
N THR A 6 -1.49 -9.30 60.85
CA THR A 6 -0.97 -10.71 60.80
C THR A 6 -1.01 -11.22 59.34
N ALA A 7 -0.15 -12.08 58.74
CA ALA A 7 1.06 -12.87 59.08
C ALA A 7 0.91 -14.39 59.43
N TRP A 8 1.91 -15.19 59.01
CA TRP A 8 2.09 -16.67 59.02
C TRP A 8 1.39 -17.42 57.87
N TRP A 9 2.01 -18.40 57.18
CA TRP A 9 2.92 -19.46 57.67
C TRP A 9 4.30 -19.62 56.98
N ARG A 10 5.22 -20.32 57.67
CA ARG A 10 6.48 -20.92 57.16
C ARG A 10 6.58 -22.39 57.60
N ARG A 11 7.23 -23.24 56.79
CA ARG A 11 8.26 -24.26 57.12
C ARG A 11 8.64 -25.00 55.82
N ALA A 12 9.90 -24.98 55.37
CA ALA A 12 11.10 -25.72 55.83
C ALA A 12 11.19 -27.14 55.22
N GLY A 13 12.34 -27.66 54.75
CA GLY A 13 13.72 -27.14 54.78
C GLY A 13 14.60 -27.67 53.61
N VAL A 14 15.89 -27.28 53.50
CA VAL A 14 17.07 -28.01 54.07
C VAL A 14 17.39 -29.29 53.23
N ARG A 15 18.58 -29.53 52.65
CA ARG A 15 19.95 -28.95 52.70
C ARG A 15 20.82 -29.56 51.57
N ARG A 16 21.87 -28.84 51.11
CA ARG A 16 23.22 -29.34 50.67
C ARG A 16 23.28 -30.40 49.53
N ASP A 17 24.39 -30.64 48.82
CA ASP A 17 25.82 -30.35 49.03
C ASP A 17 26.58 -30.02 47.71
N ALA A 18 27.87 -29.67 47.81
CA ALA A 18 28.75 -29.35 46.68
C ALA A 18 29.33 -30.59 45.96
N GLY A 19 29.69 -30.46 44.68
CA GLY A 19 30.27 -31.55 43.88
C GLY A 19 31.14 -31.08 42.70
N VAL A 20 32.40 -30.72 42.98
CA VAL A 20 33.42 -30.49 41.93
C VAL A 20 33.93 -31.83 41.41
N ARG A 21 34.06 -32.01 40.08
CA ARG A 21 35.02 -32.96 39.48
C ARG A 21 35.43 -32.59 38.05
N ARG A 22 36.74 -32.51 37.82
CA ARG A 22 37.37 -32.50 36.48
C ARG A 22 37.70 -33.92 36.06
N VAL A 23 37.51 -34.25 34.78
CA VAL A 23 38.27 -35.27 34.02
C VAL A 23 38.35 -34.70 32.59
N ALA A 24 39.47 -34.30 31.99
CA ALA A 24 40.83 -34.85 31.87
C ALA A 24 40.98 -35.92 30.76
N ARG A 25 41.33 -35.44 29.55
CA ARG A 25 42.17 -36.06 28.49
C ARG A 25 42.01 -37.57 28.16
N THR A 26 41.85 -37.83 26.86
CA THR A 26 42.80 -38.68 26.10
C THR A 26 42.98 -38.19 24.67
N ARG A 27 44.24 -37.94 24.26
CA ARG A 27 44.68 -37.90 22.85
C ARG A 27 45.25 -39.26 22.45
N ARG A 28 45.12 -39.61 21.17
CA ARG A 28 45.94 -40.51 20.31
C ARG A 28 45.28 -40.34 18.92
N ASP A 29 45.87 -39.76 17.86
CA ASP A 29 47.25 -39.56 17.42
C ASP A 29 47.96 -40.84 16.93
N HIS A 30 48.75 -40.70 15.84
CA HIS A 30 49.40 -41.70 14.97
C HIS A 30 48.52 -42.34 13.87
N SER A 31 49.02 -42.60 12.64
CA SER A 31 50.13 -41.99 11.86
C SER A 31 50.13 -42.51 10.42
N SER A 32 50.58 -41.67 9.48
CA SER A 32 51.09 -41.95 8.12
C SER A 32 51.51 -43.40 7.74
N ALA A 33 51.32 -43.77 6.45
CA ALA A 33 52.45 -43.91 5.50
C ALA A 33 52.05 -44.23 4.04
N ARG A 34 52.63 -43.44 3.11
CA ARG A 34 53.27 -43.81 1.81
C ARG A 34 52.49 -44.73 0.85
N ALA A 35 51.93 -44.24 -0.25
CA ALA A 35 52.60 -43.75 -1.47
C ALA A 35 53.17 -44.85 -2.39
N ARG A 36 52.75 -44.85 -3.66
CA ARG A 36 53.53 -45.25 -4.84
C ARG A 36 53.08 -44.44 -6.06
N VAL A 37 54.05 -43.87 -6.76
CA VAL A 37 53.88 -43.14 -8.02
C VAL A 37 54.19 -44.11 -9.17
N THR A 38 53.39 -44.05 -10.24
CA THR A 38 53.84 -44.41 -11.58
C THR A 38 53.17 -43.46 -12.58
N VAL A 39 53.99 -42.79 -13.38
CA VAL A 39 53.59 -41.89 -14.47
C VAL A 39 53.51 -42.69 -15.77
N VAL A 40 52.57 -42.35 -16.66
CA VAL A 40 52.71 -42.23 -18.13
C VAL A 40 51.31 -42.13 -18.76
N GLY A 41 51.13 -41.28 -19.77
CA GLY A 41 49.93 -41.27 -20.63
C GLY A 41 49.33 -39.89 -20.84
N ALA A 42 49.87 -39.13 -21.79
CA ALA A 42 49.28 -37.86 -22.19
C ALA A 42 48.08 -38.08 -23.13
N LEU A 43 46.93 -37.47 -22.82
CA LEU A 43 45.83 -37.26 -23.74
C LEU A 43 45.18 -35.91 -23.42
N LEU A 44 45.38 -34.95 -24.32
CA LEU A 44 44.70 -33.64 -24.28
C LEU A 44 43.25 -33.83 -24.70
N LEU A 45 42.36 -33.88 -23.71
CA LEU A 45 40.91 -33.71 -23.90
C LEU A 45 40.49 -32.49 -23.09
N CYS A 46 39.85 -31.52 -23.76
CA CYS A 46 39.35 -30.30 -23.14
C CYS A 46 38.13 -30.61 -22.25
N THR A 47 38.38 -31.10 -21.03
CA THR A 47 37.35 -31.15 -20.00
C THR A 47 37.10 -29.73 -19.50
N THR A 48 36.00 -29.12 -19.94
CA THR A 48 35.45 -27.94 -19.28
C THR A 48 35.17 -28.29 -17.82
N ALA A 49 35.93 -27.67 -16.91
CA ALA A 49 35.68 -27.81 -15.49
C ALA A 49 34.33 -27.17 -15.17
N ALA A 50 33.29 -28.00 -15.05
CA ALA A 50 32.00 -27.58 -14.52
C ALA A 50 32.23 -27.12 -13.07
N LEU A 51 32.29 -25.80 -12.87
CA LEU A 51 32.16 -25.21 -11.55
C LEU A 51 30.88 -25.77 -10.90
N PRO A 52 30.88 -26.09 -9.60
CA PRO A 52 29.64 -26.40 -8.91
C PRO A 52 28.75 -25.18 -9.03
N GLY A 53 27.70 -25.29 -9.86
CA GLY A 53 26.73 -24.22 -10.05
C GLY A 53 26.19 -23.85 -8.68
N GLY A 54 26.37 -22.59 -8.29
CA GLY A 54 25.78 -22.08 -7.06
C GLY A 54 24.29 -22.40 -7.09
N ALA A 55 23.80 -23.03 -6.02
CA ALA A 55 22.40 -23.42 -5.95
C ALA A 55 21.55 -22.19 -6.28
N ALA A 56 20.83 -22.25 -7.41
CA ALA A 56 19.85 -21.24 -7.72
C ALA A 56 18.86 -21.26 -6.55
N LEU A 57 18.88 -20.19 -5.74
CA LEU A 57 17.89 -19.99 -4.71
C LEU A 57 16.55 -20.09 -5.43
N ALA A 58 15.74 -21.09 -5.07
CA ALA A 58 14.42 -21.25 -5.63
C ALA A 58 13.72 -19.90 -5.47
N ALA A 59 13.20 -19.35 -6.57
CA ALA A 59 12.36 -18.17 -6.49
C ALA A 59 11.27 -18.49 -5.48
N GLY A 60 11.22 -17.71 -4.39
CA GLY A 60 10.24 -17.93 -3.33
C GLY A 60 8.84 -17.98 -3.95
N THR A 61 7.95 -18.77 -3.34
CA THR A 61 6.55 -18.86 -3.76
C THR A 61 6.03 -17.44 -4.03
N PRO A 62 5.46 -17.15 -5.22
CA PRO A 62 5.07 -15.79 -5.57
C PRO A 62 4.23 -15.18 -4.45
N SER A 63 4.67 -14.03 -3.92
CA SER A 63 3.94 -13.34 -2.86
C SER A 63 2.51 -13.07 -3.37
N PRO A 64 1.47 -13.32 -2.57
CA PRO A 64 0.10 -13.00 -2.95
C PRO A 64 -0.08 -11.50 -3.24
N TYR A 65 0.82 -10.66 -2.69
CA TYR A 65 0.83 -9.22 -2.86
C TYR A 65 1.74 -8.79 -4.02
N ALA A 66 1.17 -8.06 -4.98
CA ALA A 66 1.95 -7.41 -6.04
C ALA A 66 2.55 -6.09 -5.52
N PHE A 67 3.80 -6.16 -5.09
CA PHE A 67 4.65 -4.99 -4.85
C PHE A 67 4.76 -4.11 -6.10
N ALA A 68 5.06 -2.83 -5.91
CA ALA A 68 5.45 -1.96 -7.02
C ALA A 68 6.66 -2.55 -7.77
N PRO A 69 6.63 -2.57 -9.12
CA PRO A 69 7.66 -3.25 -9.93
C PRO A 69 9.04 -2.58 -9.82
N ASP A 70 9.06 -1.30 -9.49
CA ASP A 70 10.23 -0.45 -9.26
C ASP A 70 10.66 -0.38 -7.79
N ALA A 71 9.96 -1.06 -6.86
CA ALA A 71 10.23 -0.96 -5.43
C ALA A 71 11.62 -1.48 -5.06
N ARG A 72 12.43 -0.59 -4.46
CA ARG A 72 13.85 -0.82 -4.15
C ARG A 72 14.02 -1.55 -2.82
N SER A 73 14.92 -2.53 -2.73
CA SER A 73 15.19 -3.18 -1.44
C SER A 73 15.86 -2.23 -0.45
N VAL A 74 15.37 -2.19 0.79
CA VAL A 74 15.93 -1.39 1.90
C VAL A 74 15.88 -2.20 3.19
N ALA A 75 16.97 -2.16 3.98
CA ALA A 75 16.99 -2.74 5.32
C ALA A 75 16.53 -1.69 6.34
N GLY A 76 15.61 -2.06 7.24
CA GLY A 76 15.30 -1.25 8.42
C GLY A 76 16.41 -1.41 9.47
N ALA A 77 16.85 -0.31 10.06
CA ALA A 77 17.83 -0.33 11.14
C ALA A 77 17.14 -0.52 12.51
N THR A 78 17.84 -1.04 13.50
CA THR A 78 17.34 -1.15 14.90
C THR A 78 17.50 0.15 15.70
N GLY A 79 17.97 1.22 15.06
CA GLY A 79 18.18 2.54 15.65
C GLY A 79 18.51 3.60 14.59
N THR A 80 18.64 4.85 15.02
CA THR A 80 18.73 6.03 14.14
C THR A 80 20.07 6.23 13.42
N ALA A 81 21.16 5.64 13.93
CA ALA A 81 22.52 5.82 13.40
C ALA A 81 22.70 5.20 12.00
N ASP A 82 22.24 3.96 11.84
CA ASP A 82 22.40 3.17 10.60
C ASP A 82 21.15 3.19 9.72
N ALA A 83 20.16 4.04 10.05
CA ALA A 83 18.89 4.10 9.35
C ALA A 83 19.04 4.49 7.87
N ALA A 84 18.60 3.59 7.00
CA ALA A 84 18.65 3.76 5.56
C ALA A 84 17.73 4.92 5.10
N ARG A 85 18.16 5.66 4.07
CA ARG A 85 17.42 6.83 3.55
C ARG A 85 16.23 6.38 2.68
N LEU A 86 15.04 6.89 3.00
CA LEU A 86 13.90 6.93 2.08
C LEU A 86 13.90 8.25 1.31
N THR A 87 13.39 8.22 0.09
CA THR A 87 13.29 9.36 -0.82
C THR A 87 11.83 9.54 -1.24
N PRO A 88 11.24 10.75 -1.14
CA PRO A 88 9.93 11.03 -1.72
C PRO A 88 9.86 10.63 -3.20
N GLY A 89 8.70 10.16 -3.64
CA GLY A 89 8.50 9.60 -4.97
C GLY A 89 8.94 8.14 -5.15
N ALA A 90 9.61 7.52 -4.17
CA ALA A 90 10.08 6.15 -4.27
C ALA A 90 9.27 5.16 -3.41
N THR A 91 9.11 3.94 -3.95
CA THR A 91 8.61 2.76 -3.23
C THR A 91 9.78 1.85 -2.85
N TYR A 92 9.68 1.16 -1.71
CA TYR A 92 10.70 0.26 -1.20
C TYR A 92 10.12 -1.06 -0.68
N LYS A 93 10.93 -2.12 -0.73
CA LYS A 93 10.66 -3.42 -0.08
C LYS A 93 11.58 -3.59 1.12
N SER A 94 11.02 -4.02 2.24
CA SER A 94 11.74 -4.36 3.48
C SER A 94 11.10 -5.58 4.14
N SER A 95 11.55 -5.93 5.35
CA SER A 95 11.03 -7.07 6.10
C SER A 95 10.83 -6.65 7.56
N LEU A 96 9.60 -6.76 8.05
CA LEU A 96 9.17 -6.35 9.39
C LEU A 96 9.25 -7.53 10.36
N PRO A 97 10.19 -7.54 11.34
CA PRO A 97 10.30 -8.59 12.33
C PRO A 97 9.04 -8.71 13.20
N SER A 98 8.94 -9.82 13.93
CA SER A 98 7.84 -10.09 14.86
C SER A 98 7.87 -9.19 16.11
N ASP A 99 9.04 -8.70 16.50
CA ASP A 99 9.24 -7.75 17.58
C ASP A 99 10.26 -6.65 17.24
N GLY A 100 10.31 -5.61 18.08
CA GLY A 100 11.21 -4.47 17.92
C GLY A 100 10.73 -3.40 16.93
N LYS A 101 11.60 -2.42 16.70
CA LYS A 101 11.35 -1.22 15.88
C LYS A 101 12.34 -1.15 14.73
N LEU A 102 11.84 -0.89 13.53
CA LEU A 102 12.64 -0.55 12.37
C LEU A 102 12.65 0.97 12.15
N TYR A 103 13.85 1.51 11.93
CA TYR A 103 14.10 2.91 11.70
C TYR A 103 14.55 3.14 10.26
N TYR A 104 13.91 4.10 9.60
CA TYR A 104 14.28 4.61 8.28
C TYR A 104 14.43 6.12 8.36
N ARG A 105 15.41 6.69 7.66
CA ARG A 105 15.73 8.11 7.70
C ARG A 105 15.09 8.86 6.54
N LEU A 106 14.55 10.04 6.82
CA LEU A 106 14.18 11.06 5.85
C LEU A 106 15.06 12.30 6.05
N ASP A 107 15.38 13.00 4.95
CA ASP A 107 15.89 14.36 5.01
C ASP A 107 14.82 15.26 4.36
N LEU A 108 14.23 16.16 5.14
CA LEU A 108 13.07 16.96 4.75
C LEU A 108 13.42 18.45 4.67
N ASP A 109 12.75 19.18 3.76
CA ASP A 109 12.81 20.63 3.65
C ASP A 109 11.95 21.33 4.73
N ALA A 110 11.73 22.65 4.64
CA ALA A 110 10.89 23.41 5.58
C ALA A 110 9.54 23.87 4.98
N THR A 111 9.12 23.29 3.86
CA THR A 111 8.02 23.80 3.02
C THR A 111 7.00 22.74 2.62
N SER A 112 7.42 21.49 2.50
CA SER A 112 6.61 20.39 1.98
C SER A 112 6.09 19.51 3.11
N ASP A 113 4.83 19.07 2.98
CA ASP A 113 4.29 17.98 3.79
C ASP A 113 4.88 16.66 3.26
N THR A 114 5.19 15.71 4.14
CA THR A 114 5.72 14.40 3.74
C THR A 114 4.95 13.28 4.42
N TYR A 115 4.53 12.30 3.61
CA TYR A 115 3.74 11.15 4.03
C TYR A 115 4.53 9.87 3.76
N VAL A 116 4.58 8.97 4.75
CA VAL A 116 5.12 7.63 4.55
C VAL A 116 4.12 6.60 5.00
N SER A 117 3.64 5.80 4.05
CA SER A 117 2.82 4.63 4.30
C SER A 117 3.68 3.36 4.31
N ALA A 118 3.32 2.42 5.17
CA ALA A 118 3.93 1.11 5.28
C ALA A 118 2.84 0.03 5.23
N THR A 119 2.88 -0.82 4.20
CA THR A 119 1.99 -1.97 4.02
C THR A 119 2.69 -3.21 4.56
N ALA A 120 2.26 -3.70 5.72
CA ALA A 120 2.64 -5.01 6.23
C ALA A 120 1.93 -6.11 5.43
N ILE A 121 2.68 -7.13 5.02
CA ILE A 121 2.20 -8.25 4.20
C ILE A 121 2.52 -9.55 4.94
N PRO A 122 1.57 -10.09 5.71
CA PRO A 122 1.70 -11.42 6.31
C PRO A 122 1.77 -12.52 5.24
N ALA A 123 2.47 -13.61 5.57
CA ALA A 123 2.45 -14.80 4.73
C ALA A 123 1.03 -15.41 4.67
N VAL A 124 0.67 -15.99 3.52
CA VAL A 124 -0.61 -16.71 3.36
C VAL A 124 -0.70 -17.83 4.40
N GLY A 125 -1.85 -17.94 5.07
CA GLY A 125 -2.08 -18.94 6.11
C GLY A 125 -1.33 -18.69 7.44
N SER A 126 -0.63 -17.55 7.59
CA SER A 126 -0.08 -17.17 8.89
C SER A 126 -1.18 -16.86 9.91
N THR A 127 -1.00 -17.29 11.15
CA THR A 127 -1.95 -16.98 12.23
C THR A 127 -1.83 -15.51 12.62
N VAL A 128 -2.98 -14.82 12.69
CA VAL A 128 -3.06 -13.45 13.20
C VAL A 128 -4.23 -13.34 14.18
N SER A 129 -4.11 -12.47 15.19
CA SER A 129 -5.18 -12.16 16.13
C SER A 129 -5.80 -10.79 15.82
N ALA A 130 -6.96 -10.53 16.43
CA ALA A 130 -7.64 -9.24 16.43
C ALA A 130 -6.73 -8.03 16.74
N ASN A 131 -5.75 -8.24 17.63
CA ASN A 131 -4.91 -7.19 18.18
C ASN A 131 -3.62 -6.98 17.40
N ASP A 132 -3.27 -7.91 16.51
CA ASP A 132 -2.06 -7.84 15.71
C ASP A 132 -2.23 -6.86 14.56
N GLY A 133 -1.13 -6.23 14.17
CA GLY A 133 -1.10 -5.21 13.14
C GLY A 133 0.22 -4.43 13.11
N ILE A 134 0.15 -3.22 12.58
CA ILE A 134 1.31 -2.37 12.31
C ILE A 134 1.11 -0.99 12.95
N ARG A 135 2.18 -0.41 13.50
CA ARG A 135 2.28 1.01 13.81
C ARG A 135 3.34 1.64 12.92
N VAL A 136 3.04 2.82 12.40
CA VAL A 136 3.98 3.72 11.73
C VAL A 136 4.03 5.02 12.54
N SER A 137 5.22 5.60 12.71
CA SER A 137 5.41 6.85 13.44
C SER A 137 6.44 7.73 12.76
N MET A 138 6.16 9.02 12.70
CA MET A 138 7.10 10.05 12.24
C MET A 138 7.73 10.70 13.48
N GLN A 139 9.05 10.76 13.54
CA GLN A 139 9.83 11.34 14.63
C GLN A 139 10.83 12.37 14.12
N ASP A 140 11.06 13.43 14.89
CA ASP A 140 12.18 14.34 14.70
C ASP A 140 13.53 13.69 15.09
N ALA A 141 14.63 14.41 14.90
CA ALA A 141 15.99 13.92 15.19
C ALA A 141 16.25 13.60 16.68
N ASP A 142 15.49 14.21 17.60
CA ASP A 142 15.58 14.00 19.05
C ASP A 142 14.64 12.89 19.54
N GLY A 143 13.88 12.26 18.64
CA GLY A 143 12.90 11.20 18.94
C GLY A 143 11.52 11.73 19.36
N GLY A 144 11.26 13.03 19.22
CA GLY A 144 9.95 13.63 19.42
C GLY A 144 8.97 13.19 18.34
N SER A 145 7.79 12.71 18.74
CA SER A 145 6.77 12.27 17.79
C SER A 145 6.09 13.48 17.12
N CYS A 146 6.09 13.46 15.78
CA CYS A 146 5.34 14.37 14.92
C CYS A 146 3.91 13.86 14.72
N SER A 147 3.79 12.59 14.32
CA SER A 147 2.53 11.87 14.17
C SER A 147 2.76 10.36 14.27
N PHE A 148 1.68 9.60 14.40
CA PHE A 148 1.68 8.16 14.25
C PHE A 148 0.32 7.68 13.80
N ASP A 149 0.29 6.50 13.20
CA ASP A 149 -0.94 5.74 12.97
C ASP A 149 -0.75 4.26 13.33
N SER A 150 -1.85 3.52 13.51
CA SER A 150 -1.78 2.11 13.91
C SER A 150 -3.01 1.33 13.48
N GLU A 151 -2.82 0.42 12.54
CA GLU A 151 -3.87 -0.44 12.01
C GLU A 151 -3.74 -1.88 12.50
N ARG A 152 -4.86 -2.60 12.54
CA ARG A 152 -4.98 -3.97 13.06
C ARG A 152 -5.90 -4.84 12.22
N PHE A 153 -5.78 -6.16 12.33
CA PHE A 153 -6.66 -7.07 11.58
C PHE A 153 -8.14 -6.96 11.97
N GLY A 154 -8.45 -6.51 13.19
CA GLY A 154 -9.81 -6.28 13.66
C GLY A 154 -10.63 -7.57 13.72
N THR A 155 -11.95 -7.47 13.57
CA THR A 155 -12.93 -8.58 13.59
C THR A 155 -12.80 -9.58 12.45
N VAL A 156 -12.07 -9.22 11.39
CA VAL A 156 -11.85 -10.03 10.19
C VAL A 156 -10.92 -11.22 10.46
N HIS A 157 -10.02 -11.09 11.45
CA HIS A 157 -9.09 -12.12 11.94
C HIS A 157 -8.25 -12.89 10.88
N SER A 158 -8.23 -12.42 9.63
CA SER A 158 -7.61 -13.08 8.49
C SER A 158 -6.34 -12.33 8.03
N PRO A 159 -5.24 -13.05 7.73
CA PRO A 159 -3.99 -12.44 7.28
C PRO A 159 -4.20 -11.77 5.91
N ARG A 160 -3.98 -10.46 5.85
CA ARG A 160 -4.13 -9.63 4.65
C ARG A 160 -3.11 -8.49 4.64
N PRO A 161 -2.80 -7.87 3.48
CA PRO A 161 -2.04 -6.64 3.44
C PRO A 161 -2.72 -5.56 4.30
N LEU A 162 -1.95 -4.91 5.17
CA LEU A 162 -2.44 -3.93 6.14
C LEU A 162 -1.55 -2.69 6.09
N ALA A 163 -2.10 -1.56 5.68
CA ALA A 163 -1.34 -0.31 5.53
C ALA A 163 -1.68 0.70 6.63
N ALA A 164 -0.64 1.26 7.26
CA ALA A 164 -0.73 2.44 8.11
C ALA A 164 0.26 3.49 7.61
N TRP A 165 0.12 4.73 8.06
CA TRP A 165 0.97 5.85 7.60
C TRP A 165 1.43 6.76 8.74
N ALA A 166 2.42 7.59 8.47
CA ALA A 166 2.72 8.75 9.31
C ALA A 166 3.07 9.95 8.43
N ALA A 167 2.76 11.13 8.96
CA ALA A 167 2.94 12.40 8.28
C ALA A 167 3.91 13.31 9.05
N ARG A 168 4.68 14.08 8.30
CA ARG A 168 5.27 15.34 8.74
C ARG A 168 4.50 16.43 8.01
N GLU A 169 3.77 17.26 8.75
CA GLU A 169 2.95 18.35 8.21
C GLU A 169 3.57 19.69 8.63
N ILE A 170 3.76 20.62 7.68
CA ILE A 170 4.04 22.03 7.93
C ILE A 170 2.73 22.69 8.31
N SER A 171 2.57 23.02 9.60
CA SER A 171 1.33 23.61 10.10
C SER A 171 1.59 24.41 11.35
N ALA A 172 1.25 25.71 11.32
CA ALA A 172 1.40 26.61 12.45
C ALA A 172 0.62 26.16 13.71
N ASN A 173 -0.34 25.24 13.56
CA ASN A 173 -1.09 24.61 14.65
C ASN A 173 -0.36 23.41 15.28
N ARG A 174 0.72 22.91 14.65
CA ARG A 174 1.53 21.74 15.05
C ARG A 174 3.04 22.02 14.95
N PRO A 175 3.58 23.09 15.57
CA PRO A 175 4.90 23.64 15.26
C PRO A 175 6.13 22.77 15.62
N ARG A 176 5.94 21.56 16.18
CA ARG A 176 7.05 20.71 16.63
C ARG A 176 7.92 20.20 15.49
N CYS A 177 7.33 19.92 14.32
CA CYS A 177 8.01 19.24 13.22
C CYS A 177 8.03 20.06 11.92
N GLU A 178 8.11 21.39 12.02
CA GLU A 178 8.09 22.30 10.85
C GLU A 178 9.49 22.57 10.26
N THR A 179 10.57 22.32 11.00
CA THR A 179 11.92 22.68 10.56
C THR A 179 12.48 21.70 9.53
N ALA A 180 13.24 22.19 8.55
CA ALA A 180 14.07 21.32 7.70
C ALA A 180 15.07 20.53 8.55
N GLY A 181 15.40 19.31 8.11
CA GLY A 181 16.37 18.46 8.80
C GLY A 181 16.10 16.96 8.63
N THR A 182 16.75 16.18 9.48
CA THR A 182 16.59 14.73 9.51
C THR A 182 15.40 14.32 10.37
N TYR A 183 14.57 13.44 9.82
CA TYR A 183 13.43 12.81 10.48
C TYR A 183 13.54 11.29 10.37
N TYR A 184 12.80 10.57 11.20
CA TYR A 184 12.78 9.12 11.23
C TYR A 184 11.36 8.57 11.11
N VAL A 185 11.18 7.66 10.15
CA VAL A 185 10.01 6.79 10.11
C VAL A 185 10.33 5.55 10.93
N VAL A 186 9.48 5.28 11.91
CA VAL A 186 9.59 4.13 12.80
C VAL A 186 8.43 3.20 12.54
N VAL A 187 8.73 1.95 12.18
CA VAL A 187 7.73 0.91 11.92
C VAL A 187 7.91 -0.22 12.93
N GLU A 188 6.82 -0.62 13.58
CA GLU A 188 6.79 -1.75 14.52
C GLU A 188 5.52 -2.58 14.32
N ARG A 189 5.58 -3.87 14.66
CA ARG A 189 4.35 -4.62 14.91
C ARG A 189 3.71 -4.16 16.22
N VAL A 190 2.39 -4.16 16.23
CA VAL A 190 1.58 -4.10 17.45
C VAL A 190 0.81 -5.41 17.58
N GLY A 191 0.57 -5.87 18.80
CA GLY A 191 -0.14 -7.14 19.04
C GLY A 191 0.47 -7.98 20.15
N THR A 192 0.25 -9.29 20.09
CA THR A 192 0.84 -10.26 21.03
C THR A 192 2.03 -10.98 20.41
N ALA A 193 3.18 -10.97 21.10
CA ALA A 193 4.46 -11.47 20.59
C ALA A 193 4.48 -12.97 20.18
N SER A 194 3.42 -13.72 20.46
CA SER A 194 3.28 -15.14 20.12
C SER A 194 2.52 -15.44 18.82
N SER A 195 1.88 -14.45 18.18
CA SER A 195 0.89 -14.72 17.11
C SER A 195 1.51 -15.23 15.81
N ALA A 196 2.64 -14.66 15.38
CA ALA A 196 3.41 -15.12 14.22
C ALA A 196 4.90 -14.75 14.40
N PRO A 197 5.81 -15.71 14.62
CA PRO A 197 7.22 -15.42 14.86
C PRO A 197 7.95 -15.00 13.58
N ASP A 198 7.49 -15.48 12.42
CA ASP A 198 8.08 -15.17 11.11
C ASP A 198 7.90 -13.69 10.77
N PRO A 199 8.88 -13.05 10.10
CA PRO A 199 8.76 -11.67 9.64
C PRO A 199 7.64 -11.54 8.60
N TRP A 200 7.12 -10.33 8.45
CA TRP A 200 6.19 -9.97 7.38
C TRP A 200 6.96 -9.21 6.32
N ASP A 201 6.63 -9.38 5.05
CA ASP A 201 7.17 -8.46 4.06
C ASP A 201 6.58 -7.06 4.29
N LEU A 202 7.32 -6.03 3.88
CA LEU A 202 6.94 -4.64 4.10
C LEU A 202 7.13 -3.85 2.80
N GLU A 203 6.07 -3.21 2.31
CA GLU A 203 6.19 -2.17 1.28
C GLU A 203 6.14 -0.79 1.93
N LEU A 204 7.11 0.07 1.64
CA LEU A 204 7.14 1.47 2.07
C LEU A 204 6.91 2.38 0.86
N PHE A 205 6.00 3.33 0.97
CA PHE A 205 5.77 4.37 -0.05
C PHE A 205 5.97 5.74 0.59
N THR A 206 6.85 6.57 0.01
CA THR A 206 7.17 7.91 0.51
C THR A 206 6.67 8.95 -0.49
N ALA A 207 5.84 9.88 -0.04
CA ALA A 207 5.27 10.95 -0.85
C ALA A 207 5.52 12.34 -0.26
N SER A 208 5.64 13.35 -1.12
CA SER A 208 5.73 14.77 -0.75
C SER A 208 4.57 15.56 -1.36
N GLU A 209 3.91 16.39 -0.56
CA GLU A 209 2.92 17.37 -0.99
C GLU A 209 3.54 18.78 -0.87
N PRO A 210 3.56 19.58 -1.95
CA PRO A 210 4.14 20.91 -1.94
C PRO A 210 3.26 21.89 -1.14
N SER A 211 3.87 22.98 -0.65
CA SER A 211 3.12 24.10 -0.07
C SER A 211 2.13 24.72 -1.05
N LEU A 212 1.14 25.44 -0.55
CA LEU A 212 0.27 26.29 -1.39
C LEU A 212 0.99 27.57 -1.82
N GLU A 213 0.60 28.12 -2.97
CA GLU A 213 0.99 29.47 -3.42
C GLU A 213 0.42 30.55 -2.49
N GLN A 214 -0.77 30.29 -1.93
CA GLN A 214 -1.51 31.20 -1.06
C GLN A 214 -2.12 30.40 0.09
N SER A 215 -2.10 30.96 1.31
CA SER A 215 -2.74 30.31 2.46
C SER A 215 -4.27 30.25 2.28
N GLY A 216 -4.81 29.04 2.24
CA GLY A 216 -6.26 28.78 2.17
C GLY A 216 -6.96 28.82 3.53
N ALA A 217 -8.16 28.25 3.58
CA ALA A 217 -8.90 28.09 4.83
C ALA A 217 -8.17 27.13 5.79
N THR A 218 -8.32 27.36 7.10
CA THR A 218 -7.62 26.62 8.18
C THR A 218 -8.57 25.82 9.08
N SER A 219 -9.78 25.58 8.58
CA SER A 219 -10.87 24.83 9.22
C SER A 219 -11.53 23.92 8.19
N ALA A 220 -11.93 22.71 8.60
CA ALA A 220 -12.62 21.78 7.71
C ALA A 220 -14.04 22.27 7.37
N PRO A 221 -14.62 21.86 6.22
CA PRO A 221 -16.00 22.17 5.87
C PRO A 221 -16.97 21.49 6.86
N GLU A 222 -17.82 22.29 7.51
CA GLU A 222 -18.81 21.77 8.47
C GLU A 222 -20.08 21.22 7.80
N ALA A 223 -20.41 21.71 6.60
CA ALA A 223 -21.62 21.35 5.87
C ALA A 223 -21.28 20.65 4.54
N TRP A 224 -21.75 19.41 4.40
CA TRP A 224 -21.66 18.60 3.19
C TRP A 224 -22.83 17.59 3.18
N ASP A 225 -23.19 17.06 2.00
CA ASP A 225 -24.27 16.09 1.88
C ASP A 225 -23.83 14.72 2.42
N SER A 226 -24.36 14.35 3.59
CA SER A 226 -24.07 13.11 4.30
C SER A 226 -25.14 12.04 4.11
N ALA A 227 -26.08 12.23 3.19
CA ALA A 227 -27.05 11.21 2.83
C ALA A 227 -26.39 10.09 1.99
N SER A 228 -26.64 8.82 2.32
CA SER A 228 -26.31 7.72 1.41
C SER A 228 -27.19 7.82 0.15
N PRO A 229 -26.61 7.90 -1.06
CA PRO A 229 -27.37 7.92 -2.30
C PRO A 229 -28.01 6.55 -2.56
N ALA A 230 -29.03 6.52 -3.43
CA ALA A 230 -29.58 5.26 -3.90
C ALA A 230 -28.48 4.38 -4.54
N PRO A 231 -28.39 3.07 -4.22
CA PRO A 231 -27.44 2.16 -4.83
C PRO A 231 -27.55 2.14 -6.37
N LEU A 232 -26.41 2.03 -7.06
CA LEU A 232 -26.40 1.93 -8.51
C LEU A 232 -27.01 0.59 -8.96
N THR A 233 -28.04 0.68 -9.82
CA THR A 233 -28.70 -0.48 -10.42
C THR A 233 -28.16 -0.72 -11.84
N GLY A 234 -27.79 -1.95 -12.14
CA GLY A 234 -27.27 -2.36 -13.46
C GLY A 234 -26.61 -3.72 -13.41
N GLU A 235 -26.29 -4.27 -14.58
CA GLU A 235 -25.44 -5.46 -14.71
C GLU A 235 -23.97 -5.09 -14.43
N GLY A 236 -23.24 -5.98 -13.74
CA GLY A 236 -21.87 -5.70 -13.30
C GLY A 236 -20.83 -6.02 -14.37
N VAL A 237 -20.06 -5.02 -14.80
CA VAL A 237 -18.96 -5.18 -15.78
C VAL A 237 -17.81 -5.96 -15.13
N ARG A 238 -17.37 -7.07 -15.74
CA ARG A 238 -16.31 -7.93 -15.17
C ARG A 238 -14.98 -7.18 -15.14
N ARG A 239 -14.47 -6.90 -13.93
CA ARG A 239 -13.19 -6.24 -13.67
C ARG A 239 -12.54 -6.89 -12.44
N GLU A 240 -11.57 -7.76 -12.68
CA GLU A 240 -10.77 -8.36 -11.61
C GLU A 240 -9.93 -7.29 -10.91
N GLY A 241 -9.75 -7.42 -9.59
CA GLY A 241 -8.92 -6.48 -8.83
C GLY A 241 -7.43 -6.81 -8.95
N GLY A 242 -6.59 -5.80 -8.79
CA GLY A 242 -5.16 -6.01 -8.62
C GLY A 242 -4.84 -6.69 -7.29
N SER A 243 -3.60 -7.17 -7.11
CA SER A 243 -3.18 -7.83 -5.86
C SER A 243 -2.26 -6.96 -4.98
N GLY A 244 -2.15 -5.68 -5.27
CA GLY A 244 -1.42 -4.69 -4.47
C GLY A 244 -1.55 -3.28 -5.03
N PHE A 245 -1.22 -2.25 -4.24
CA PHE A 245 -1.50 -0.84 -4.56
C PHE A 245 -1.00 -0.41 -5.95
N ALA A 246 0.19 -0.85 -6.37
CA ALA A 246 0.76 -0.51 -7.68
C ALA A 246 0.06 -1.21 -8.87
N SER A 247 -0.55 -2.38 -8.61
CA SER A 247 -1.31 -3.16 -9.59
C SER A 247 -2.82 -2.88 -9.57
N ALA A 248 -3.28 -1.95 -8.74
CA ALA A 248 -4.70 -1.74 -8.48
C ALA A 248 -5.47 -1.40 -9.77
N ALA A 249 -6.57 -2.12 -10.01
CA ALA A 249 -7.39 -1.99 -11.22
C ALA A 249 -8.16 -0.66 -11.20
N SER A 250 -8.06 0.14 -12.28
CA SER A 250 -8.86 1.36 -12.43
C SER A 250 -10.34 1.02 -12.50
N VAL A 251 -11.16 1.70 -11.69
CA VAL A 251 -12.63 1.65 -11.73
C VAL A 251 -13.21 3.05 -11.60
N GLY A 252 -14.20 3.36 -12.44
CA GLY A 252 -14.97 4.60 -12.38
C GLY A 252 -16.31 4.41 -11.65
N GLU A 253 -17.22 5.38 -11.81
CA GLU A 253 -18.62 5.19 -11.44
C GLU A 253 -19.23 4.01 -12.21
N GLY A 254 -19.88 3.09 -11.51
CA GLY A 254 -20.49 1.90 -12.12
C GLY A 254 -20.72 0.75 -11.15
N VAL A 255 -21.15 -0.37 -11.73
CA VAL A 255 -21.26 -1.67 -11.06
C VAL A 255 -20.21 -2.59 -11.69
N TRP A 256 -19.29 -3.07 -10.87
CA TRP A 256 -18.16 -3.90 -11.29
C TRP A 256 -18.31 -5.30 -10.70
N SER A 257 -18.03 -6.34 -11.46
CA SER A 257 -18.12 -7.74 -11.01
C SER A 257 -16.75 -8.41 -11.00
N ALA A 258 -16.56 -9.34 -10.07
CA ALA A 258 -15.41 -10.23 -9.99
C ALA A 258 -15.81 -11.54 -9.30
N ASP A 259 -14.90 -12.49 -9.23
CA ASP A 259 -15.04 -13.72 -8.44
C ASP A 259 -13.86 -13.75 -7.47
N ILE A 260 -14.11 -13.92 -6.17
CA ILE A 260 -13.08 -13.81 -5.12
C ILE A 260 -13.00 -15.11 -4.30
N GLU A 261 -11.80 -15.70 -4.23
CA GLU A 261 -11.54 -16.89 -3.41
C GLU A 261 -11.34 -16.49 -1.94
N PRO A 262 -11.67 -17.34 -0.96
CA PRO A 262 -11.36 -17.11 0.44
C PRO A 262 -9.87 -16.83 0.69
N GLY A 263 -9.56 -15.87 1.54
CA GLY A 263 -8.20 -15.41 1.84
C GLY A 263 -7.60 -14.45 0.82
N ARG A 264 -8.27 -14.14 -0.30
CA ARG A 264 -7.76 -13.20 -1.31
C ARG A 264 -8.07 -11.75 -0.96
N THR A 265 -7.25 -10.85 -1.51
CA THR A 265 -7.43 -9.40 -1.42
C THR A 265 -7.35 -8.79 -2.80
N PHE A 266 -8.38 -8.04 -3.19
CA PHE A 266 -8.43 -7.27 -4.41
C PHE A 266 -8.22 -5.78 -4.13
N PHE A 267 -7.43 -5.14 -4.99
CA PHE A 267 -7.12 -3.72 -4.98
C PHE A 267 -7.71 -3.06 -6.23
N TYR A 268 -8.60 -2.11 -6.00
CA TYR A 268 -9.17 -1.23 -7.02
C TYR A 268 -8.74 0.21 -6.75
N LYS A 269 -8.69 1.06 -7.77
CA LYS A 269 -8.40 2.50 -7.63
C LYS A 269 -9.46 3.34 -8.34
N VAL A 270 -9.95 4.37 -7.65
CA VAL A 270 -10.93 5.35 -8.13
C VAL A 270 -10.25 6.72 -8.24
N PRO A 271 -10.16 7.33 -9.44
CA PRO A 271 -9.63 8.68 -9.59
C PRO A 271 -10.66 9.72 -9.13
N LEU A 272 -10.32 10.54 -8.13
CA LEU A 272 -11.17 11.62 -7.61
C LEU A 272 -10.47 12.98 -7.73
N THR A 273 -11.08 13.94 -8.42
CA THR A 273 -10.68 15.35 -8.36
C THR A 273 -11.20 16.01 -7.08
N TRP A 274 -10.74 17.23 -6.80
CA TRP A 274 -11.35 18.12 -5.81
C TRP A 274 -12.86 18.29 -6.05
N GLY A 275 -13.61 18.44 -4.96
CA GLY A 275 -15.08 18.55 -4.93
C GLY A 275 -15.86 17.24 -5.22
N ARG A 276 -15.19 16.15 -5.62
CA ARG A 276 -15.84 14.84 -5.85
C ARG A 276 -16.02 14.09 -4.54
N GLN A 277 -17.09 13.31 -4.44
CA GLN A 277 -17.47 12.56 -3.25
C GLN A 277 -17.62 11.08 -3.60
N LEU A 278 -17.00 10.19 -2.82
CA LEU A 278 -17.02 8.74 -3.08
C LEU A 278 -18.05 8.03 -2.21
N TYR A 279 -18.79 7.12 -2.83
CA TYR A 279 -19.62 6.11 -2.17
C TYR A 279 -19.25 4.75 -2.74
N ALA A 280 -19.04 3.75 -1.87
CA ALA A 280 -18.58 2.43 -2.30
C ALA A 280 -19.22 1.31 -1.47
N THR A 281 -19.69 0.27 -2.16
CA THR A 281 -20.28 -0.92 -1.56
C THR A 281 -19.65 -2.16 -2.18
N ALA A 282 -19.18 -3.10 -1.36
CA ALA A 282 -18.80 -4.44 -1.80
C ALA A 282 -19.89 -5.43 -1.39
N GLU A 283 -20.38 -6.22 -2.33
CA GLU A 283 -21.41 -7.24 -2.13
C GLU A 283 -20.87 -8.62 -2.44
N LEU A 284 -21.09 -9.58 -1.54
CA LEU A 284 -20.76 -10.98 -1.73
C LEU A 284 -22.04 -11.76 -2.08
N GLY A 285 -22.00 -12.53 -3.16
CA GLY A 285 -23.12 -13.32 -3.65
C GLY A 285 -23.54 -14.45 -2.70
N SER A 286 -24.72 -15.03 -2.91
CA SER A 286 -25.18 -16.19 -2.12
C SER A 286 -24.48 -17.48 -2.52
N SER A 287 -24.24 -18.36 -1.56
CA SER A 287 -23.61 -19.66 -1.75
C SER A 287 -24.35 -20.76 -0.97
N ALA A 288 -24.26 -22.00 -1.46
CA ALA A 288 -24.79 -23.16 -0.76
C ALA A 288 -23.81 -23.58 0.35
N GLY A 289 -24.29 -23.69 1.58
CA GLY A 289 -23.48 -24.04 2.74
C GLY A 289 -24.25 -23.80 4.04
N GLY A 290 -23.54 -23.77 5.17
CA GLY A 290 -24.18 -23.51 6.46
C GLY A 290 -23.19 -23.06 7.52
N GLY A 291 -23.63 -22.09 8.34
CA GLY A 291 -22.83 -21.50 9.41
C GLY A 291 -22.88 -19.98 9.37
N THR A 292 -21.90 -19.34 10.00
CA THR A 292 -21.68 -17.90 9.89
C THR A 292 -20.18 -17.64 10.03
N ALA A 293 -19.56 -17.08 9.00
CA ALA A 293 -18.20 -16.55 9.05
C ALA A 293 -18.22 -15.12 9.57
N VAL A 294 -17.42 -14.80 10.58
CA VAL A 294 -17.38 -13.48 11.23
C VAL A 294 -16.40 -12.57 10.50
N GLY A 295 -16.77 -11.30 10.28
CA GLY A 295 -15.92 -10.34 9.54
C GLY A 295 -15.55 -10.81 8.12
N ALA A 296 -16.40 -11.63 7.52
CA ALA A 296 -16.12 -12.43 6.32
C ALA A 296 -15.73 -11.59 5.11
N LEU A 297 -16.48 -10.52 4.82
CA LEU A 297 -16.15 -9.56 3.76
C LEU A 297 -15.73 -8.24 4.41
N ASN A 298 -14.54 -7.75 4.08
CA ASN A 298 -14.02 -6.46 4.50
C ASN A 298 -13.81 -5.55 3.28
N LEU A 299 -14.24 -4.30 3.39
CA LEU A 299 -13.96 -3.24 2.43
C LEU A 299 -13.25 -2.10 3.19
N SER A 300 -12.05 -1.75 2.74
CA SER A 300 -11.26 -0.64 3.26
C SER A 300 -11.05 0.41 2.18
N LEU A 301 -11.15 1.69 2.55
CA LEU A 301 -10.82 2.83 1.69
C LEU A 301 -9.50 3.45 2.13
N TYR A 302 -8.53 3.57 1.22
CA TYR A 302 -7.28 4.29 1.44
C TYR A 302 -7.19 5.52 0.53
N ASN A 303 -6.53 6.57 1.01
CA ASN A 303 -6.30 7.81 0.25
C ASN A 303 -5.08 7.68 -0.70
N PRO A 304 -4.78 8.68 -1.55
CA PRO A 304 -3.62 8.66 -2.45
C PRO A 304 -2.25 8.44 -1.78
N ALA A 305 -2.07 8.91 -0.54
CA ALA A 305 -0.87 8.65 0.27
C ALA A 305 -0.85 7.26 0.94
N ARG A 306 -1.88 6.44 0.68
CA ARG A 306 -2.16 5.11 1.27
C ARG A 306 -2.37 5.12 2.80
N GLY A 307 -2.84 6.24 3.35
CA GLY A 307 -3.42 6.27 4.69
C GLY A 307 -4.85 5.72 4.69
N LEU A 308 -5.23 4.96 5.71
CA LEU A 308 -6.60 4.46 5.86
C LEU A 308 -7.55 5.64 6.07
N VAL A 309 -8.66 5.64 5.34
CA VAL A 309 -9.76 6.61 5.47
C VAL A 309 -10.84 6.01 6.34
N ASP A 310 -11.43 4.89 5.93
CA ASP A 310 -12.54 4.22 6.59
C ASP A 310 -12.48 2.71 6.27
N ASP A 311 -12.99 1.86 7.16
CA ASP A 311 -13.12 0.43 6.90
C ASP A 311 -14.43 -0.13 7.47
N THR A 312 -14.95 -1.15 6.80
CA THR A 312 -16.21 -1.80 7.14
C THR A 312 -16.10 -3.30 6.93
N ASN A 313 -16.88 -4.09 7.67
CA ASN A 313 -16.92 -5.54 7.49
C ASN A 313 -18.30 -6.11 7.82
N THR A 314 -18.62 -7.25 7.22
CA THR A 314 -19.91 -7.92 7.38
C THR A 314 -19.74 -9.43 7.55
N ASN A 315 -20.63 -10.03 8.35
CA ASN A 315 -20.65 -11.47 8.59
C ASN A 315 -21.38 -12.19 7.45
N TYR A 316 -20.87 -13.34 7.01
CA TYR A 316 -21.46 -14.11 5.91
C TYR A 316 -22.10 -15.41 6.42
N ASP A 317 -23.36 -15.63 6.06
CA ASP A 317 -24.17 -16.80 6.42
C ASP A 317 -24.64 -17.62 5.20
N GLY A 318 -24.12 -17.31 4.00
CA GLY A 318 -24.52 -17.91 2.73
C GLY A 318 -25.58 -17.10 1.98
N SER A 319 -26.26 -16.14 2.61
CA SER A 319 -27.08 -15.16 1.90
C SER A 319 -26.20 -14.07 1.27
N GLN A 320 -26.73 -13.33 0.29
CA GLN A 320 -26.06 -12.11 -0.19
C GLN A 320 -25.84 -11.14 0.98
N LYS A 321 -24.63 -10.55 1.06
CA LYS A 321 -24.25 -9.56 2.08
C LYS A 321 -23.56 -8.37 1.44
N ALA A 322 -23.64 -7.22 2.10
CA ALA A 322 -22.97 -5.99 1.69
C ALA A 322 -22.09 -5.44 2.82
N ALA A 323 -20.95 -4.87 2.45
CA ALA A 323 -20.13 -3.99 3.27
C ALA A 323 -20.07 -2.63 2.56
N GLU A 324 -20.64 -1.60 3.18
CA GLU A 324 -20.76 -0.24 2.65
C GLU A 324 -19.84 0.71 3.44
N ILE A 325 -19.09 1.54 2.73
CA ILE A 325 -18.37 2.67 3.32
C ILE A 325 -19.42 3.72 3.67
N ASP A 326 -19.49 4.10 4.95
CA ASP A 326 -20.38 5.17 5.39
C ASP A 326 -20.11 6.47 4.61
N PRO A 327 -21.07 7.39 4.46
CA PRO A 327 -20.87 8.67 3.78
C PRO A 327 -19.62 9.44 4.26
N LEU A 328 -18.86 9.95 3.29
CA LEU A 328 -17.64 10.72 3.47
C LEU A 328 -17.75 12.07 2.77
N PRO A 329 -17.05 13.12 3.23
CA PRO A 329 -17.13 14.45 2.64
C PRO A 329 -16.52 14.46 1.23
N PRO A 330 -16.89 15.44 0.40
CA PRO A 330 -16.17 15.73 -0.84
C PRO A 330 -14.67 15.92 -0.58
N VAL A 331 -13.86 15.55 -1.58
CA VAL A 331 -12.42 15.73 -1.58
C VAL A 331 -12.08 17.23 -1.55
N ALA A 332 -11.56 17.70 -0.41
CA ALA A 332 -11.24 19.11 -0.15
C ALA A 332 -9.95 19.22 0.66
N TYR A 333 -9.08 20.18 0.33
CA TYR A 333 -7.77 20.35 0.98
C TYR A 333 -7.91 20.62 2.48
N GLU A 334 -8.97 21.36 2.83
CA GLU A 334 -9.41 21.78 4.15
C GLU A 334 -9.76 20.60 5.08
N ASN A 335 -10.08 19.43 4.52
CA ASN A 335 -10.35 18.23 5.33
C ASN A 335 -9.15 17.87 6.23
N ARG A 336 -7.92 18.30 5.92
CA ARG A 336 -6.75 18.13 6.81
C ARG A 336 -6.92 18.73 8.20
N TYR A 337 -7.84 19.67 8.39
CA TYR A 337 -8.19 20.26 9.68
C TYR A 337 -9.33 19.55 10.42
N ALA A 338 -9.96 18.54 9.80
CA ALA A 338 -11.01 17.75 10.44
C ALA A 338 -10.41 16.86 11.53
N VAL A 339 -11.09 16.77 12.68
CA VAL A 339 -10.66 15.93 13.82
C VAL A 339 -10.90 14.44 13.57
N PRO A 340 -12.05 13.98 13.02
CA PRO A 340 -12.25 12.56 12.75
C PRO A 340 -11.39 12.09 11.57
N LYS A 341 -10.57 11.05 11.78
CA LYS A 341 -9.62 10.53 10.79
C LYS A 341 -10.23 10.28 9.41
N ARG A 342 -11.43 9.71 9.34
CA ARG A 342 -12.12 9.41 8.08
C ARG A 342 -12.50 10.64 7.26
N LEU A 343 -12.93 11.72 7.91
CA LEU A 343 -13.16 12.99 7.23
C LEU A 343 -11.81 13.57 6.77
N ASN A 344 -10.82 13.51 7.66
CA ASN A 344 -9.45 13.98 7.45
C ASN A 344 -8.69 13.24 6.32
N GLY A 345 -9.04 11.98 6.06
CA GLY A 345 -8.47 11.16 4.99
C GLY A 345 -8.88 11.64 3.59
N MET A 346 -10.00 12.33 3.45
CA MET A 346 -10.54 12.89 2.19
C MET A 346 -9.86 14.21 1.78
N ARG A 347 -8.59 14.40 2.11
CA ARG A 347 -7.86 15.68 1.98
C ARG A 347 -7.08 15.85 0.67
N PHE A 348 -7.13 14.87 -0.23
CA PHE A 348 -6.29 14.78 -1.42
C PHE A 348 -7.12 14.49 -2.67
N ALA A 349 -6.91 15.19 -3.79
CA ALA A 349 -7.24 14.63 -5.09
C ALA A 349 -6.26 13.52 -5.48
N GLY A 350 -6.64 12.63 -6.40
CA GLY A 350 -5.80 11.53 -6.89
C GLY A 350 -6.53 10.19 -6.84
N SER A 351 -5.78 9.09 -6.83
CA SER A 351 -6.33 7.73 -6.74
C SER A 351 -6.64 7.34 -5.29
N TYR A 352 -7.92 7.14 -4.98
CA TYR A 352 -8.36 6.46 -3.76
C TYR A 352 -8.42 4.96 -4.02
N TYR A 353 -8.04 4.14 -3.05
CA TYR A 353 -7.98 2.69 -3.21
C TYR A 353 -9.09 1.99 -2.43
N LEU A 354 -9.91 1.21 -3.13
CA LEU A 354 -10.88 0.31 -2.54
C LEU A 354 -10.25 -1.08 -2.45
N VAL A 355 -10.03 -1.54 -1.22
CA VAL A 355 -9.37 -2.81 -0.93
C VAL A 355 -10.40 -3.77 -0.35
N VAL A 356 -10.73 -4.81 -1.10
CA VAL A 356 -11.70 -5.83 -0.72
C VAL A 356 -10.96 -7.09 -0.28
N HIS A 357 -11.28 -7.62 0.90
CA HIS A 357 -10.75 -8.90 1.37
C HIS A 357 -11.88 -9.86 1.75
N LEU A 358 -11.79 -11.10 1.27
CA LEU A 358 -12.60 -12.22 1.73
C LEU A 358 -11.79 -13.01 2.76
N ALA A 359 -12.28 -13.14 3.98
CA ALA A 359 -11.58 -13.85 5.06
C ALA A 359 -11.38 -15.33 4.74
N ALA A 360 -10.23 -15.89 5.11
CA ALA A 360 -9.93 -17.32 4.88
C ALA A 360 -10.91 -18.27 5.60
N GLU A 361 -11.49 -17.85 6.73
CA GLU A 361 -12.51 -18.61 7.49
C GLU A 361 -13.77 -18.95 6.66
N VAL A 362 -14.02 -18.23 5.56
CA VAL A 362 -15.13 -18.54 4.64
C VAL A 362 -14.95 -19.93 4.02
N ALA A 363 -13.71 -20.34 3.71
CA ALA A 363 -13.43 -21.67 3.17
C ALA A 363 -13.83 -22.81 4.12
N GLU A 364 -13.69 -22.61 5.44
CA GLU A 364 -14.05 -23.62 6.45
C GLU A 364 -15.55 -23.96 6.46
N LYS A 365 -16.40 -23.08 5.91
CA LYS A 365 -17.87 -23.16 5.98
C LYS A 365 -18.55 -23.28 4.61
N TYR A 366 -17.92 -22.76 3.56
CA TYR A 366 -18.47 -22.68 2.21
C TYR A 366 -17.55 -23.26 1.12
N GLY A 367 -16.35 -23.73 1.48
CA GLY A 367 -15.35 -24.27 0.56
C GLY A 367 -14.48 -23.20 -0.11
N ASP A 368 -13.42 -23.64 -0.79
CA ASP A 368 -12.41 -22.77 -1.42
C ASP A 368 -12.85 -22.17 -2.77
N GLU A 369 -14.03 -22.51 -3.27
CA GLU A 369 -14.54 -22.04 -4.56
C GLU A 369 -14.74 -20.51 -4.59
N PRO A 370 -14.41 -19.82 -5.71
CA PRO A 370 -14.63 -18.39 -5.84
C PRO A 370 -16.10 -18.00 -5.61
N LEU A 371 -16.32 -16.96 -4.81
CA LEU A 371 -17.65 -16.38 -4.59
C LEU A 371 -17.84 -15.14 -5.48
N PRO A 372 -19.03 -14.93 -6.08
CA PRO A 372 -19.31 -13.73 -6.85
C PRO A 372 -19.19 -12.47 -5.98
N LEU A 373 -18.37 -11.52 -6.43
CA LEU A 373 -18.18 -10.20 -5.82
C LEU A 373 -18.78 -9.13 -6.75
N THR A 374 -19.56 -8.20 -6.20
CA THR A 374 -20.00 -6.99 -6.90
C THR A 374 -19.51 -5.76 -6.14
N LEU A 375 -18.72 -4.91 -6.79
CA LEU A 375 -18.27 -3.62 -6.28
C LEU A 375 -19.09 -2.51 -6.95
N ARG A 376 -19.92 -1.79 -6.17
CA ARG A 376 -20.61 -0.58 -6.63
C ARG A 376 -19.76 0.63 -6.25
N VAL A 377 -19.46 1.47 -7.24
CA VAL A 377 -18.71 2.72 -7.06
C VAL A 377 -19.57 3.85 -7.58
N ARG A 378 -19.84 4.86 -6.77
CA ARG A 378 -20.59 6.06 -7.16
C ARG A 378 -19.80 7.30 -6.79
N VAL A 379 -19.75 8.28 -7.69
CA VAL A 379 -18.97 9.50 -7.53
C VAL A 379 -19.89 10.72 -7.59
N GLY A 380 -20.31 11.20 -6.42
CA GLY A 380 -21.07 12.44 -6.25
C GLY A 380 -20.21 13.71 -6.32
N GLY A 381 -20.82 14.83 -5.95
CA GLY A 381 -20.19 16.15 -5.92
C GLY A 381 -20.00 16.80 -7.30
N SER A 382 -19.29 17.92 -7.32
CA SER A 382 -18.93 18.70 -8.51
C SER A 382 -17.41 18.77 -8.62
N ALA A 383 -16.85 18.84 -9.83
CA ALA A 383 -15.40 19.03 -9.95
C ALA A 383 -15.04 20.47 -9.57
N GLU A 384 -14.10 20.63 -8.65
CA GLU A 384 -13.61 21.93 -8.18
C GLU A 384 -12.14 22.15 -8.56
N SER A 385 -11.68 23.40 -8.48
CA SER A 385 -10.27 23.74 -8.64
C SER A 385 -9.45 23.23 -7.45
N GLY A 386 -8.20 22.84 -7.71
CA GLY A 386 -7.27 22.49 -6.63
C GLY A 386 -6.80 23.68 -5.81
N PRO A 387 -6.11 23.43 -4.68
CA PRO A 387 -5.79 24.46 -3.68
C PRO A 387 -4.68 25.45 -4.08
N GLY A 388 -4.19 25.39 -5.33
CA GLY A 388 -3.09 26.21 -5.82
C GLY A 388 -1.74 25.82 -5.19
N TYR A 389 -1.20 24.66 -5.59
CA TYR A 389 0.12 24.22 -5.14
C TYR A 389 1.25 25.05 -5.76
N ALA A 390 2.24 25.44 -4.96
CA ALA A 390 3.43 26.20 -5.37
C ALA A 390 4.53 25.34 -6.04
N GLY A 391 4.19 24.12 -6.46
CA GLY A 391 5.12 23.14 -7.00
C GLY A 391 4.42 21.82 -7.35
N GLU A 392 5.23 20.81 -7.67
CA GLU A 392 4.75 19.46 -7.94
C GLU A 392 4.84 18.57 -6.69
N SER A 393 4.04 17.50 -6.67
CA SER A 393 4.17 16.44 -5.67
C SER A 393 5.27 15.47 -6.06
N GLU A 394 5.81 14.73 -5.10
CA GLU A 394 6.69 13.60 -5.36
C GLU A 394 5.97 12.32 -4.90
N PRO A 395 5.65 11.36 -5.79
CA PRO A 395 5.91 11.39 -7.23
C PRO A 395 5.01 12.42 -7.97
N PRO A 396 5.41 12.89 -9.16
CA PRO A 396 4.66 13.88 -9.93
C PRO A 396 3.20 13.49 -10.14
N GLY A 397 2.31 14.44 -9.87
CA GLY A 397 0.86 14.29 -10.08
C GLY A 397 0.11 13.44 -9.04
N LEU A 398 0.75 12.94 -7.96
CA LEU A 398 0.08 12.08 -6.96
C LEU A 398 -1.19 12.72 -6.37
N PHE A 399 -1.14 14.01 -6.05
CA PHE A 399 -2.24 14.76 -5.42
C PHE A 399 -3.10 15.53 -6.42
N GLN A 400 -3.15 15.05 -7.66
CA GLN A 400 -3.91 15.59 -8.77
C GLN A 400 -4.52 14.43 -9.57
N VAL A 401 -5.57 14.69 -10.34
CA VAL A 401 -5.99 13.78 -11.40
C VAL A 401 -5.62 14.45 -12.70
N GLY A 402 -4.66 13.88 -13.43
CA GLY A 402 -4.35 14.32 -14.79
C GLY A 402 -5.58 14.21 -15.68
N ALA A 403 -5.63 14.95 -16.80
CA ALA A 403 -6.78 15.01 -17.68
C ALA A 403 -7.12 13.63 -18.30
N GLY A 404 -7.95 12.86 -17.59
CA GLY A 404 -8.33 11.49 -17.90
C GLY A 404 -7.25 10.45 -17.57
N ASP A 405 -7.54 9.55 -16.62
CA ASP A 405 -7.07 8.17 -16.76
C ASP A 405 -7.87 7.58 -17.95
N PRO A 406 -7.25 7.33 -19.13
CA PRO A 406 -8.01 7.08 -20.35
C PRO A 406 -8.91 5.85 -20.27
N GLU A 407 -8.51 4.87 -19.43
CA GLU A 407 -9.21 3.60 -19.26
C GLU A 407 -10.56 3.76 -18.56
N ALA A 408 -10.65 4.63 -17.54
CA ALA A 408 -11.90 4.88 -16.83
C ALA A 408 -12.87 5.78 -17.62
N ALA A 409 -12.34 6.75 -18.39
CA ALA A 409 -13.15 7.68 -19.17
C ALA A 409 -13.69 7.09 -20.49
N ALA A 410 -12.97 6.13 -21.09
CA ALA A 410 -13.40 5.47 -22.32
C ALA A 410 -14.62 4.55 -22.13
N GLU A 411 -14.77 3.95 -20.96
CA GLU A 411 -15.81 2.93 -20.68
C GLU A 411 -17.11 3.54 -20.13
N SER A 412 -17.11 4.78 -19.62
CA SER A 412 -18.33 5.49 -19.19
C SER A 412 -19.22 6.01 -20.35
N GLY A 413 -18.82 5.77 -21.60
CA GLY A 413 -19.44 6.33 -22.81
C GLY A 413 -20.74 5.66 -23.27
N ALA A 414 -21.80 5.69 -22.44
CA ALA A 414 -23.09 5.07 -22.78
C ALA A 414 -24.35 5.90 -22.41
N ALA A 415 -24.27 7.24 -22.43
CA ALA A 415 -25.46 8.11 -22.51
C ALA A 415 -25.09 9.54 -22.94
N GLY A 416 -25.61 10.02 -24.08
CA GLY A 416 -25.46 11.42 -24.52
C GLY A 416 -25.23 11.59 -26.02
N ASP A 417 -26.31 11.89 -26.76
CA ASP A 417 -26.33 12.10 -28.21
C ASP A 417 -25.72 13.46 -28.64
N GLY A 418 -25.27 13.56 -29.89
CA GLY A 418 -25.08 14.83 -30.61
C GLY A 418 -23.66 15.40 -30.73
N ASP A 419 -23.05 15.84 -29.63
CA ASP A 419 -22.05 16.93 -29.71
C ASP A 419 -20.59 16.48 -29.93
N ALA A 420 -20.21 15.31 -29.40
CA ALA A 420 -18.83 14.80 -29.48
C ALA A 420 -18.36 14.52 -30.93
N ALA A 421 -19.26 14.16 -31.84
CA ALA A 421 -18.95 13.89 -33.24
C ALA A 421 -18.48 15.15 -34.00
N MET A 422 -19.00 16.33 -33.64
CA MET A 422 -18.60 17.61 -34.23
C MET A 422 -17.22 18.07 -33.75
N ALA A 423 -16.86 17.79 -32.49
CA ALA A 423 -15.54 18.08 -31.94
C ALA A 423 -14.42 17.28 -32.65
N VAL A 424 -14.65 15.99 -32.92
CA VAL A 424 -13.67 15.12 -33.61
C VAL A 424 -13.44 15.54 -35.08
N LEU A 425 -14.46 16.06 -35.75
CA LEU A 425 -14.33 16.63 -37.10
C LEU A 425 -13.57 17.96 -37.11
N ALA A 426 -13.68 18.78 -36.06
CA ALA A 426 -12.94 20.05 -35.97
C ALA A 426 -11.42 19.84 -35.77
N VAL A 427 -11.03 18.84 -34.96
CA VAL A 427 -9.60 18.58 -34.65
C VAL A 427 -8.86 17.90 -35.81
N SER A 428 -9.54 17.05 -36.59
CA SER A 428 -8.92 16.31 -37.69
C SER A 428 -8.63 17.14 -38.96
N GLY A 429 -9.24 18.32 -39.11
CA GLY A 429 -9.10 19.15 -40.31
C GLY A 429 -7.82 19.99 -40.45
N ILE A 430 -7.13 20.33 -39.36
CA ILE A 430 -6.04 21.33 -39.37
C ILE A 430 -4.64 20.72 -39.56
N GLY A 431 -4.44 19.46 -39.15
CA GLY A 431 -3.12 18.80 -39.20
C GLY A 431 -2.66 18.39 -40.61
N ALA A 432 -3.58 17.98 -41.49
CA ALA A 432 -3.21 17.45 -42.80
C ALA A 432 -2.74 18.54 -43.80
N GLY A 433 -3.37 19.72 -43.77
CA GLY A 433 -3.08 20.80 -44.73
C GLY A 433 -1.68 21.42 -44.57
N THR A 434 -1.20 21.55 -43.34
CA THR A 434 0.12 22.13 -43.04
C THR A 434 1.26 21.21 -43.47
N VAL A 435 1.10 19.89 -43.34
CA VAL A 435 2.09 18.91 -43.82
C VAL A 435 2.23 18.95 -45.35
N VAL A 436 1.12 19.01 -46.09
CA VAL A 436 1.13 19.09 -47.57
C VAL A 436 1.81 20.39 -48.05
N LEU A 437 1.50 21.53 -47.41
CA LEU A 437 2.15 22.81 -47.73
C LEU A 437 3.64 22.81 -47.36
N GLY A 438 4.03 22.18 -46.25
CA GLY A 438 5.43 22.00 -45.86
C GLY A 438 6.22 21.19 -46.89
N VAL A 439 5.69 20.05 -47.32
CA VAL A 439 6.31 19.19 -48.35
C VAL A 439 6.43 19.92 -49.69
N LEU A 440 5.38 20.64 -50.13
CA LEU A 440 5.43 21.47 -51.35
C LEU A 440 6.47 22.60 -51.25
N GLY A 441 6.55 23.28 -50.10
CA GLY A 441 7.54 24.34 -49.86
C GLY A 441 8.98 23.82 -49.94
N VAL A 442 9.27 22.69 -49.30
CA VAL A 442 10.59 22.03 -49.37
C VAL A 442 10.91 21.60 -50.80
N TRP A 443 9.95 21.00 -51.51
CA TRP A 443 10.14 20.56 -52.90
C TRP A 443 10.45 21.74 -53.84
N MET A 444 9.74 22.86 -53.69
CA MET A 444 9.96 24.08 -54.48
C MET A 444 11.37 24.68 -54.28
N VAL A 445 11.88 24.66 -53.04
CA VAL A 445 13.23 25.14 -52.71
C VAL A 445 14.32 24.21 -53.26
N VAL A 446 14.12 22.88 -53.17
CA VAL A 446 15.05 21.88 -53.73
C VAL A 446 15.06 21.95 -55.27
N ALA A 447 13.91 22.12 -55.91
CA ALA A 447 13.81 22.30 -57.36
C ALA A 447 14.56 23.56 -57.83
N ARG A 448 14.34 24.73 -57.18
CA ARG A 448 15.06 25.96 -57.52
C ARG A 448 16.57 25.85 -57.33
N ARG A 449 17.05 25.13 -56.30
CA ARG A 449 18.51 24.92 -56.08
C ARG A 449 19.17 24.00 -57.12
N ARG A 450 18.41 23.21 -57.89
CA ARG A 450 18.95 22.37 -58.98
C ARG A 450 18.92 23.03 -60.36
N VAL A 451 18.30 24.20 -60.49
CA VAL A 451 18.27 25.00 -61.74
C VAL A 451 19.31 26.14 -61.72
N GLY A 452 19.95 26.41 -60.58
CA GLY A 452 21.07 27.35 -60.44
C GLY A 452 22.47 26.71 -60.42
N ALA A 453 22.61 25.48 -60.94
CA ALA A 453 23.85 24.70 -60.92
C ALA A 453 24.09 23.94 -62.25
N LEU A 454 23.69 24.56 -63.36
CA LEU A 454 24.05 24.24 -64.74
C LEU A 454 24.36 25.56 -65.47
#